data_AF-A0A0B1SEE1-F1
#
_entry.id   AF-A0A0B1SEE1-F1
#
_cell.length_a   1.000
_cell.length_b   1.000
_cell.length_c   1.000
_cell.angle_alpha   90.00
_cell.angle_beta   90.00
_cell.angle_gamma   90.00
#
_symmetry.space_group_name_H-M   'P 1'
#
loop_
_entity.id
_entity.type
_entity.pdbx_description
1 polymer ?
#
loop_
_entity_poly.entity_id
_entity_poly.type
_entity_poly.pdbx_seq_one_letter_code
_entity_poly.pdbx_strand_id
1 'polypeptide(L)'
;LITAGYLKENSEEYAPFIEGVSLSDYCITEIESMWKDADHLAVTGLVNAIGQSIRVQYMDQNAAPNGGLFYDFPPDQKEVPRIALLYRPGHYDLIYRR
;
A
#
# COMPACT_ATOMS: atom_id res chain seq x y z
N LEU A 1 2.20 12.38 -3.92
CA LEU A 1 3.34 13.24 -3.52
C LEU A 1 3.93 12.86 -2.16
N ILE A 2 3.15 12.82 -1.06
CA ILE A 2 3.68 12.41 0.25
C ILE A 2 4.30 11.01 0.23
N THR A 3 3.66 10.05 -0.45
CA THR A 3 4.16 8.68 -0.63
C THR A 3 5.53 8.67 -1.33
N ALA A 4 5.68 9.40 -2.43
CA ALA A 4 6.93 9.50 -3.17
C ALA A 4 8.03 10.19 -2.34
N GLY A 5 7.69 11.24 -1.59
CA GLY A 5 8.62 11.90 -0.67
C GLY A 5 9.14 10.93 0.40
N TYR A 6 8.24 10.22 1.05
CA TYR A 6 8.58 9.25 2.10
C TYR A 6 9.45 8.09 1.58
N LEU A 7 9.12 7.55 0.40
CA LEU A 7 9.92 6.49 -0.21
C LEU A 7 11.32 7.00 -0.58
N LYS A 8 11.44 8.19 -1.17
CA LYS A 8 12.75 8.79 -1.51
C LYS A 8 13.61 9.06 -0.28
N GLU A 9 13.01 9.53 0.83
CA GLU A 9 13.71 9.74 2.10
C GLU A 9 14.26 8.44 2.70
N ASN A 10 13.52 7.33 2.55
CA ASN A 10 13.88 6.02 3.09
C ASN A 10 14.38 5.07 1.99
N SER A 11 15.10 5.60 1.01
CA SER A 11 15.37 4.88 -0.23
C SER A 11 16.15 3.58 -0.06
N GLU A 12 17.06 3.52 0.91
CA GLU A 12 17.86 2.32 1.22
C GLU A 12 16.98 1.15 1.68
N GLU A 13 15.87 1.43 2.37
CA GLU A 13 14.93 0.43 2.86
C GLU A 13 14.03 -0.09 1.73
N TYR A 14 13.57 0.80 0.85
CA TYR A 14 12.56 0.46 -0.15
C TYR A 14 13.12 0.04 -1.52
N ALA A 15 14.35 0.43 -1.85
CA ALA A 15 14.98 0.09 -3.13
C ALA A 15 15.04 -1.43 -3.43
N PRO A 16 15.28 -2.34 -2.46
CA PRO A 16 15.32 -3.78 -2.72
C PRO A 16 13.98 -4.39 -3.19
N PHE A 17 12.85 -3.70 -2.98
CA PHE A 17 11.52 -4.19 -3.36
C PHE A 17 11.14 -3.84 -4.81
N ILE A 18 12.01 -3.12 -5.52
CA ILE A 18 11.78 -2.71 -6.90
C ILE A 18 12.80 -3.40 -7.80
N GLU A 19 12.31 -4.05 -8.86
CA GLU A 19 13.15 -4.73 -9.83
C GLU A 19 13.33 -3.88 -11.10
N GLY A 20 14.58 -3.74 -11.56
CA GLY A 20 14.89 -3.21 -12.89
C GLY A 20 14.85 -1.69 -13.06
N VAL A 21 14.45 -0.90 -12.06
CA VAL A 21 14.46 0.57 -12.08
C VAL A 21 14.94 1.15 -10.76
N SER A 22 15.38 2.41 -10.75
CA SER A 22 15.69 3.11 -9.50
C SER A 22 14.41 3.47 -8.76
N LEU A 23 14.47 3.57 -7.42
CA LEU A 23 13.34 4.02 -6.60
C LEU A 23 12.84 5.41 -7.01
N SER A 24 13.76 6.30 -7.40
CA SER A 24 13.43 7.63 -7.89
C SER A 24 12.60 7.58 -9.17
N ASP A 25 12.97 6.71 -10.12
CA ASP A 25 12.24 6.53 -11.37
C ASP A 25 10.86 5.92 -11.10
N TYR A 26 10.78 4.88 -10.26
CA TYR A 26 9.52 4.29 -9.82
C TYR A 26 8.58 5.33 -9.19
N CYS A 27 9.10 6.22 -8.34
CA CYS A 27 8.30 7.29 -7.76
C CYS A 27 7.70 8.21 -8.83
N ILE A 28 8.46 8.55 -9.88
CA ILE A 28 7.98 9.42 -10.96
C ILE A 28 6.94 8.68 -11.83
N THR A 29 7.21 7.44 -12.20
CA THR A 29 6.39 6.69 -13.17
C THR A 29 5.14 6.06 -12.55
N GLU A 30 5.23 5.56 -11.33
CA GLU A 30 4.15 4.79 -10.69
C GLU A 30 3.41 5.58 -9.60
N ILE A 31 4.03 6.57 -8.94
CA ILE A 31 3.41 7.25 -7.78
C ILE A 31 3.00 8.69 -8.09
N GLU A 32 3.86 9.47 -8.74
CA GLU A 32 3.60 10.87 -9.05
C GLU A 32 2.68 11.03 -10.27
N SER A 33 2.68 10.03 -11.15
CA SER A 33 1.81 9.97 -12.32
C SER A 33 0.36 9.69 -11.91
N MET A 34 -0.56 10.53 -12.39
CA MET A 34 -1.99 10.36 -12.13
C MET A 34 -2.54 9.13 -12.89
N TRP A 35 -3.62 8.53 -12.36
CA TRP A 35 -4.30 7.38 -12.95
C TRP A 35 -3.50 6.07 -12.95
N LYS A 36 -2.47 5.98 -12.10
CA LYS A 36 -1.75 4.75 -11.81
C LYS A 36 -2.36 4.01 -10.64
N ASP A 37 -2.41 2.68 -10.75
CA ASP A 37 -2.86 1.82 -9.67
C ASP A 37 -1.78 1.75 -8.57
N ALA A 38 -2.22 1.84 -7.32
CA ALA A 38 -1.32 1.69 -6.18
C ALA A 38 -1.03 0.20 -5.95
N ASP A 39 0.21 -0.20 -6.19
CA ASP A 39 0.72 -1.52 -5.81
C ASP A 39 0.96 -1.61 -4.28
N HIS A 40 1.45 -2.77 -3.83
CA HIS A 40 1.73 -3.01 -2.43
C HIS A 40 2.76 -2.04 -1.83
N LEU A 41 3.79 -1.65 -2.61
CA LEU A 41 4.84 -0.74 -2.15
C LEU A 41 4.30 0.70 -2.01
N ALA A 42 3.49 1.16 -2.97
CA ALA A 42 2.82 2.45 -2.93
C ALA A 42 1.86 2.55 -1.72
N VAL A 43 1.08 1.49 -1.46
CA VAL A 43 0.19 1.44 -0.28
C VAL A 43 1.01 1.47 1.02
N THR A 44 2.09 0.69 1.10
CA THR A 44 2.98 0.66 2.28
C THR A 44 3.61 2.04 2.52
N GLY A 45 4.14 2.67 1.47
CA GLY A 45 4.72 4.01 1.55
C GLY A 45 3.70 5.07 1.98
N LEU A 46 2.45 4.97 1.51
CA LEU A 46 1.39 5.90 1.92
C LEU A 46 1.07 5.75 3.41
N VAL A 47 0.86 4.51 3.86
CA VAL A 47 0.52 4.18 5.25
C VAL A 47 1.59 4.65 6.22
N ASN A 48 2.87 4.42 5.88
CA ASN A 48 3.99 4.84 6.69
C ASN A 48 4.16 6.37 6.68
N ALA A 49 3.92 7.03 5.54
CA ALA A 49 3.97 8.49 5.44
C ALA A 49 2.88 9.19 6.27
N ILE A 50 1.66 8.62 6.32
CA ILE A 50 0.54 9.20 7.09
C ILE A 50 0.53 8.76 8.56
N GLY A 51 1.29 7.72 8.92
CA GLY A 51 1.32 7.17 10.28
C GLY A 51 0.01 6.52 10.73
N GLN A 52 -0.84 6.09 9.80
CA GLN A 52 -2.15 5.53 10.09
C GLN A 52 -2.27 4.15 9.45
N SER A 53 -2.49 3.13 10.28
CA SER A 53 -2.72 1.77 9.81
C SER A 53 -4.05 1.63 9.09
N ILE A 54 -4.04 0.81 8.04
CA ILE A 54 -5.22 0.45 7.24
C ILE A 54 -5.34 -1.06 7.11
N ARG A 55 -6.56 -1.56 6.99
CA ARG A 55 -6.86 -2.96 6.68
C ARG A 55 -7.42 -3.05 5.27
N VAL A 56 -6.85 -3.88 4.42
CA VAL A 56 -7.41 -4.22 3.11
C VAL A 56 -8.02 -5.60 3.18
N GLN A 57 -9.33 -5.70 2.99
CA GLN A 57 -10.05 -6.96 2.86
C GLN A 57 -10.12 -7.35 1.38
N TYR A 58 -9.80 -8.60 1.07
CA TYR A 58 -9.81 -9.10 -0.30
C TYR A 58 -11.08 -9.90 -0.53
N MET A 59 -11.82 -9.55 -1.58
CA MET A 59 -13.04 -10.30 -1.94
C MET A 59 -12.72 -11.70 -2.47
N ASP A 60 -11.54 -11.88 -3.07
CA ASP A 60 -10.99 -13.16 -3.51
C ASP A 60 -9.74 -13.50 -2.69
N GLN A 61 -9.70 -14.69 -2.11
CA GLN A 61 -8.58 -15.16 -1.28
C GLN A 61 -7.28 -15.29 -2.08
N ASN A 62 -7.37 -15.49 -3.40
CA ASN A 62 -6.19 -15.54 -4.28
C ASN A 62 -5.57 -14.16 -4.52
N ALA A 63 -6.27 -13.08 -4.20
CA ALA A 63 -5.78 -11.72 -4.41
C ALA A 63 -5.02 -11.15 -3.20
N ALA A 64 -5.14 -11.78 -2.03
CA ALA A 64 -4.47 -11.30 -0.82
C ALA A 64 -2.98 -11.69 -0.82
N PRO A 65 -2.05 -10.78 -0.47
CA PRO A 65 -0.61 -11.08 -0.39
C PRO A 65 -0.27 -12.24 0.55
N ASN A 66 -1.09 -12.46 1.58
CA ASN A 66 -0.94 -13.52 2.58
C ASN A 66 -1.88 -14.72 2.37
N GLY A 67 -2.66 -14.76 1.28
CA GLY A 67 -3.71 -15.76 1.04
C GLY A 67 -4.87 -15.73 2.05
N GLY A 68 -4.97 -14.67 2.87
CA GLY A 68 -6.02 -14.47 3.86
C GLY A 68 -7.20 -13.67 3.34
N LEU A 69 -8.21 -13.47 4.18
CA LEU A 69 -9.36 -12.60 3.87
C LEU A 69 -9.01 -11.11 3.97
N PHE A 70 -7.91 -10.77 4.65
CA PHE A 70 -7.46 -9.40 4.83
C PHE A 70 -5.93 -9.33 5.01
N TYR A 71 -5.40 -8.15 4.74
CA TYR A 71 -4.01 -7.77 4.99
C TYR A 71 -3.98 -6.42 5.69
N ASP A 72 -3.18 -6.32 6.76
CA ASP A 72 -3.00 -5.10 7.53
C ASP A 72 -1.71 -4.42 7.09
N PHE A 73 -1.78 -3.11 6.89
CA PHE A 73 -0.64 -2.26 6.59
C PHE A 73 -0.38 -1.32 7.79
N PRO A 74 0.84 -1.32 8.36
CA PRO A 74 1.86 -2.37 8.23
C PRO A 74 1.39 -3.69 8.90
N PRO A 75 2.04 -4.84 8.61
CA PRO A 75 1.66 -6.13 9.19
C PRO A 75 1.92 -6.18 10.71
N ASP A 76 1.33 -7.16 11.38
CA ASP A 76 1.55 -7.49 12.81
C ASP A 76 1.27 -6.34 13.81
N GLN A 77 0.39 -5.42 13.44
CA GLN A 77 -0.09 -4.37 14.33
C GLN A 77 -0.90 -4.96 15.51
N LYS A 78 -0.61 -4.49 16.74
CA LYS A 78 -1.38 -4.87 17.95
C LYS A 78 -2.80 -4.29 17.93
N GLU A 79 -2.95 -3.11 17.34
CA GLU A 79 -4.23 -2.43 17.23
C GLU A 79 -4.88 -2.74 15.90
N VAL A 80 -6.18 -2.99 15.92
CA VAL A 80 -6.93 -3.25 14.70
C VAL A 80 -7.12 -1.95 13.92
N PRO A 81 -6.74 -1.88 12.63
CA PRO A 81 -6.86 -0.66 11.84
C PRO A 81 -8.27 -0.07 11.85
N ARG A 82 -8.36 1.25 12.03
CA ARG A 82 -9.63 2.00 12.04
C ARG A 82 -10.20 2.19 10.63
N ILE A 83 -9.31 2.27 9.64
CA ILE A 83 -9.66 2.41 8.23
C ILE A 83 -9.64 1.01 7.62
N ALA A 84 -10.77 0.58 7.08
CA ALA A 84 -10.90 -0.68 6.38
C ALA A 84 -11.32 -0.43 4.93
N LEU A 85 -10.60 -1.02 3.99
CA LEU A 85 -10.87 -0.99 2.57
C LEU A 85 -11.30 -2.38 2.10
N LEU A 86 -12.19 -2.45 1.12
CA LEU A 86 -12.49 -3.64 0.36
C LEU A 86 -11.80 -3.55 -0.99
N TYR A 87 -10.93 -4.51 -1.29
CA TYR A 87 -10.26 -4.63 -2.57
C TYR A 87 -11.04 -5.56 -3.52
N ARG A 88 -11.27 -5.04 -4.72
CA ARG A 88 -11.73 -5.75 -5.90
C ARG A 88 -10.73 -5.44 -7.04
N PRO A 89 -10.58 -6.29 -8.07
CA PRO A 89 -9.64 -6.00 -9.16
C PRO A 89 -9.84 -4.59 -9.74
N GLY A 90 -8.82 -3.73 -9.58
CA GLY A 90 -8.84 -2.32 -10.02
C GLY A 90 -9.67 -1.36 -9.15
N HIS A 91 -10.10 -1.75 -7.95
CA HIS A 91 -10.97 -0.90 -7.14
C HIS A 91 -10.81 -1.08 -5.62
N TYR A 92 -10.86 0.03 -4.89
CA TYR A 92 -10.85 0.08 -3.43
C TYR A 92 -12.07 0.84 -2.92
N ASP A 93 -12.89 0.19 -2.10
CA ASP A 93 -14.04 0.82 -1.43
C ASP A 93 -13.77 1.02 0.06
N LEU A 94 -14.20 2.13 0.64
CA LEU A 94 -14.18 2.31 2.09
C LEU A 94 -15.33 1.52 2.73
N ILE A 95 -15.03 0.70 3.72
CA ILE A 95 -16.01 -0.11 4.45
C ILE A 95 -16.01 0.21 5.94
N TYR A 96 -17.19 0.21 6.53
CA TYR A 96 -17.41 0.54 7.94
C TYR A 96 -17.82 -0.72 8.70
N ARG A 97 -17.22 -0.91 9.88
CA ARG A 97 -17.71 -1.91 10.83
C ARG A 97 -19.01 -1.42 11.45
N ARG A 98 -19.91 -2.35 11.71
CA ARG A 98 -21.13 -2.12 12.50
C ARG A 98 -20.79 -1.92 13.96
#